data_AF-A0AAD1CJ51-F1
#
_entry.id   AF-A0AAD1CJ51-F1
#
_cell.length_a   1.000
_cell.length_b   1.000
_cell.length_c   1.000
_cell.angle_alpha   90.00
_cell.angle_beta   90.00
_cell.angle_gamma   90.00
#
_symmetry.space_group_name_H-M   'P 1'
#
loop_
_entity.id
_entity.type
_entity.pdbx_description
1 polymer ?
#
loop_
_entity_poly.entity_id
_entity_poly.type
_entity_poly.pdbx_seq_one_letter_code
_entity_poly.pdbx_strand_id
1 'polypeptide(L)'
;MLASGIAGYFGVSVIDPRPEGAPGRAADGMIHVVSLLNAEGLQLIVANLVKNFTGFAPLGTVLVAMLGVAIAEHSGLLSSAMRGLVMGASRRMVTLVVVFAGIISNTASELGYVVLIPLAAMLFHSLGRHPLAGLAAAFAGVSGGIVQTYYWVLLTLYYQVSLKPQPK
;
A
#
# COMPACT_ATOMS: atom_id res chain seq x y z
N MET A 1 7.67 -22.79 -2.23
CA MET A 1 8.58 -23.92 -1.99
C MET A 1 7.86 -25.26 -2.07
N LEU A 2 6.91 -25.56 -1.17
CA LEU A 2 6.20 -26.85 -1.19
C LEU A 2 5.41 -27.10 -2.50
N ALA A 3 4.67 -26.10 -2.97
CA ALA A 3 3.93 -26.20 -4.23
C ALA A 3 4.83 -26.52 -5.43
N SER A 4 5.97 -25.83 -5.56
CA SER A 4 6.93 -26.10 -6.64
C SER A 4 7.70 -27.41 -6.46
N GLY A 5 7.90 -27.86 -5.22
CA GLY A 5 8.49 -29.16 -4.92
C GLY A 5 7.60 -30.33 -5.33
N ILE A 6 6.32 -30.28 -4.98
CA ILE A 6 5.33 -31.32 -5.34
C ILE A 6 5.10 -31.34 -6.85
N ALA A 7 4.84 -30.18 -7.45
CA ALA A 7 4.61 -30.10 -8.91
C ALA A 7 5.86 -30.45 -9.73
N GLY A 8 7.06 -30.11 -9.23
CA GLY A 8 8.32 -30.54 -9.84
C GLY A 8 8.56 -32.04 -9.70
N TYR A 9 8.19 -32.65 -8.57
CA TYR A 9 8.27 -34.11 -8.37
C TYR A 9 7.40 -34.87 -9.38
N PHE A 10 6.20 -34.36 -9.67
CA PHE A 10 5.30 -34.94 -10.67
C PHE A 10 5.64 -34.53 -12.13
N GLY A 11 6.72 -33.78 -12.37
CA GLY A 11 7.13 -33.39 -13.71
C GLY A 11 6.10 -32.54 -14.46
N VAL A 12 5.30 -31.75 -13.74
CA VAL A 12 4.22 -30.96 -14.34
C VAL A 12 4.81 -29.95 -15.33
N SER A 13 4.27 -29.95 -16.55
CA SER A 13 4.63 -29.02 -17.61
C SER A 13 3.39 -28.58 -18.38
N VAL A 14 3.46 -27.37 -18.96
CA VAL A 14 2.37 -26.75 -19.72
C VAL A 14 2.93 -26.22 -21.04
N ILE A 15 2.14 -26.32 -22.11
CA ILE A 15 2.50 -25.75 -23.41
C ILE A 15 2.70 -24.24 -23.26
N ASP A 16 3.84 -23.73 -23.73
CA ASP A 16 4.13 -22.31 -23.72
C ASP A 16 3.25 -21.60 -24.77
N PRO A 17 2.38 -20.64 -24.38
CA PRO A 17 1.47 -19.97 -25.32
C PRO A 17 2.13 -18.86 -26.15
N ARG A 18 3.41 -18.52 -25.90
CA ARG A 18 4.14 -17.49 -26.65
C ARG A 18 4.42 -17.93 -28.10
N PRO A 19 4.63 -17.02 -29.06
CA PRO A 19 5.02 -17.42 -30.42
C PRO A 19 6.41 -18.09 -30.46
N GLU A 20 6.63 -18.94 -31.46
CA GLU A 20 7.95 -19.53 -31.71
C GLU A 20 8.99 -18.42 -31.99
N GLY A 21 10.13 -18.49 -31.29
CA GLY A 21 11.16 -17.44 -31.35
C GLY A 21 11.02 -16.31 -30.31
N ALA A 22 9.98 -16.32 -29.46
CA ALA A 22 9.87 -15.36 -28.37
C ALA A 22 11.04 -15.47 -27.36
N PRO A 23 11.56 -14.34 -26.83
CA PRO A 23 12.68 -14.35 -25.89
C PRO A 23 12.33 -15.13 -24.62
N GLY A 24 13.19 -16.09 -24.27
CA GLY A 24 13.01 -16.95 -23.10
C GLY A 24 11.96 -18.05 -23.26
N ARG A 25 11.55 -18.38 -24.49
CA ARG A 25 10.81 -19.62 -24.82
C ARG A 25 11.79 -20.78 -24.91
N ALA A 26 11.47 -21.90 -24.25
CA ALA A 26 12.26 -23.12 -24.35
C ALA A 26 12.09 -23.73 -25.76
N ALA A 27 13.16 -24.34 -26.30
CA ALA A 27 13.18 -24.84 -27.68
C ALA A 27 12.17 -25.99 -27.93
N ASP A 28 11.76 -26.66 -26.86
CA ASP A 28 10.73 -27.71 -26.84
C ASP A 28 9.29 -27.16 -26.76
N GLY A 29 9.12 -25.83 -26.64
CA GLY A 29 7.81 -25.18 -26.58
C GLY A 29 7.03 -25.44 -25.29
N MET A 30 7.68 -25.96 -24.24
CA MET A 30 7.07 -26.34 -22.98
C MET A 30 7.62 -25.49 -21.82
N ILE A 31 6.75 -25.14 -20.87
CA ILE A 31 7.12 -24.52 -19.59
C ILE A 31 7.12 -25.61 -18.53
N HIS A 32 8.30 -25.91 -17.97
CA HIS A 32 8.48 -26.90 -16.91
C HIS A 32 8.46 -26.25 -15.53
N VAL A 33 7.89 -26.94 -14.54
CA VAL A 33 7.93 -26.48 -13.15
C VAL A 33 9.34 -26.65 -12.59
N VAL A 34 9.91 -25.55 -12.06
CA VAL A 34 11.21 -25.56 -11.36
C VAL A 34 10.98 -25.75 -9.86
N SER A 35 11.44 -26.87 -9.32
CA SER A 35 11.43 -27.10 -7.87
C SER A 35 12.38 -26.15 -7.16
N LEU A 36 11.93 -25.55 -6.06
CA LEU A 36 12.77 -24.69 -5.20
C LEU A 36 13.34 -25.44 -3.99
N LEU A 37 13.01 -26.73 -3.84
CA LEU A 37 13.43 -27.59 -2.72
C LEU A 37 14.59 -28.53 -3.07
N ASN A 38 15.09 -28.48 -4.32
CA ASN A 38 16.32 -29.17 -4.72
C ASN A 38 17.55 -28.28 -4.45
N ALA A 39 18.76 -28.85 -4.57
CA ALA A 39 20.01 -28.14 -4.31
C ALA A 39 20.15 -26.87 -5.16
N GLU A 40 19.82 -26.94 -6.45
CA GLU A 40 19.88 -25.82 -7.39
C GLU A 40 18.89 -24.69 -7.03
N GLY A 41 17.65 -25.05 -6.66
CA GLY A 41 16.63 -24.10 -6.25
C GLY A 41 17.00 -23.39 -4.96
N LEU A 42 17.60 -24.10 -4.00
CA LEU A 42 18.09 -23.51 -2.75
C LEU A 42 19.26 -22.55 -3.00
N GLN A 43 20.21 -22.94 -3.86
CA GLN A 43 21.30 -22.07 -4.30
C GLN A 43 20.76 -20.82 -5.00
N LEU A 44 19.75 -20.97 -5.87
CA LEU A 44 19.12 -19.86 -6.58
C LEU A 44 18.47 -18.86 -5.61
N ILE A 45 17.81 -19.35 -4.56
CA ILE A 45 17.23 -18.51 -3.52
C ILE A 45 18.32 -17.74 -2.77
N VAL A 46 19.33 -18.42 -2.23
CA VAL A 46 20.37 -17.78 -1.42
C VAL A 46 21.21 -16.80 -2.24
N ALA A 47 21.60 -17.19 -3.46
CA ALA A 47 22.42 -16.36 -4.34
C ALA A 47 21.70 -15.08 -4.80
N ASN A 48 20.38 -15.14 -5.02
CA ASN A 48 19.61 -14.00 -5.53
C ASN A 48 18.82 -13.26 -4.45
N LEU A 49 18.83 -13.71 -3.18
CA LEU A 49 18.00 -13.13 -2.12
C LEU A 49 18.18 -11.61 -1.99
N VAL A 50 19.42 -11.16 -1.86
CA VAL A 50 19.73 -9.73 -1.71
C VAL A 50 19.38 -8.95 -2.98
N LYS A 51 19.74 -9.48 -4.16
CA LYS A 51 19.47 -8.82 -5.45
C LYS A 51 17.98 -8.67 -5.72
N ASN A 52 17.18 -9.68 -5.38
CA ASN A 52 15.72 -9.64 -5.53
C ASN A 52 15.09 -8.67 -4.53
N PHE A 53 15.61 -8.63 -3.29
CA PHE A 53 15.12 -7.70 -2.27
C PHE A 53 15.44 -6.24 -2.62
N THR A 54 16.70 -5.92 -2.91
CA THR A 54 17.12 -4.54 -3.21
C THR A 54 16.70 -4.08 -4.61
N GLY A 55 16.54 -5.01 -5.56
CA GLY A 55 16.04 -4.73 -6.91
C GLY A 55 14.52 -4.62 -7.01
N PHE A 56 13.78 -4.85 -5.91
CA PHE A 56 12.34 -4.68 -5.89
C PHE A 56 11.99 -3.19 -6.00
N ALA A 57 11.55 -2.76 -7.19
CA ALA A 57 11.33 -1.34 -7.50
C ALA A 57 10.50 -0.55 -6.46
N PRO A 58 9.44 -1.11 -5.85
CA PRO A 58 8.67 -0.40 -4.83
C PRO A 58 9.42 -0.18 -3.50
N LEU A 59 10.46 -0.96 -3.20
CA LEU A 59 11.15 -0.92 -1.90
C LEU A 59 11.86 0.41 -1.67
N GLY A 60 12.69 0.82 -2.64
CA GLY A 60 13.44 2.08 -2.53
C GLY A 60 12.52 3.30 -2.42
N THR A 61 11.46 3.34 -3.23
CA THR A 61 10.50 4.45 -3.24
C THR A 61 9.75 4.59 -1.92
N VAL A 62 9.34 3.46 -1.31
CA VAL A 62 8.62 3.46 -0.03
C VAL A 62 9.54 3.92 1.10
N LEU A 63 10.79 3.44 1.15
CA LEU A 63 11.73 3.87 2.19
C LEU A 63 12.01 5.38 2.14
N VAL A 64 12.22 5.94 0.94
CA VAL A 64 12.44 7.38 0.78
C VAL A 64 11.20 8.18 1.18
N ALA A 65 10.01 7.74 0.77
CA ALA A 65 8.74 8.39 1.15
C ALA A 65 8.51 8.36 2.67
N MET A 66 8.73 7.20 3.31
CA MET A 66 8.58 7.04 4.76
C MET A 66 9.59 7.87 5.55
N LEU A 67 10.79 8.10 5.03
CA LEU A 67 11.77 8.98 5.67
C LEU A 67 11.27 10.43 5.70
N GLY A 68 10.66 10.91 4.60
CA GLY A 68 10.04 12.22 4.55
C GLY A 68 8.85 12.36 5.51
N VAL A 69 7.98 11.34 5.55
CA VAL A 69 6.85 11.29 6.50
C VAL A 69 7.34 11.30 7.94
N ALA A 70 8.35 10.50 8.28
CA ALA A 70 8.91 10.43 9.63
C ALA A 70 9.46 11.78 10.11
N ILE A 71 10.15 12.53 9.24
CA ILE A 71 10.64 13.88 9.57
C ILE A 71 9.48 14.85 9.78
N ALA A 72 8.48 14.81 8.89
CA ALA A 72 7.32 15.69 8.97
C ALA A 72 6.43 15.38 10.20
N GLU A 73 6.39 14.12 10.63
CA GLU A 73 5.70 13.69 11.83
C GLU A 73 6.47 14.07 13.10
N HIS A 74 7.77 13.77 13.15
CA HIS A 74 8.60 14.06 14.33
C HIS A 74 8.76 15.56 14.60
N SER A 75 8.75 16.38 13.54
CA SER A 75 8.72 17.85 13.67
C SER A 75 7.35 18.41 14.08
N GLY A 76 6.30 17.58 14.12
CA GLY A 76 4.94 17.99 14.43
C GLY A 76 4.24 18.76 13.31
N LEU A 77 4.81 18.78 12.09
CA LEU A 77 4.25 19.48 10.94
C LEU A 77 2.87 18.90 10.56
N LEU A 78 2.76 17.58 10.45
CA LEU A 78 1.49 16.91 10.12
C LEU A 78 0.42 17.22 11.19
N SER A 79 0.78 17.07 12.47
CA SER A 79 -0.11 17.36 13.60
C SER A 79 -0.61 18.81 13.61
N SER A 80 0.28 19.76 13.31
CA SER A 80 -0.06 21.19 13.27
C SER A 80 -0.93 21.53 12.06
N ALA A 81 -0.63 20.98 10.89
CA ALA A 81 -1.42 21.16 9.68
C ALA A 81 -2.85 20.61 9.85
N MET A 82 -3.00 19.42 10.44
CA MET A 82 -4.31 18.84 10.73
C MET A 82 -5.10 19.68 11.73
N ARG A 83 -4.46 20.17 12.79
CA ARG A 83 -5.09 21.08 13.75
C ARG A 83 -5.55 22.37 13.07
N GLY A 84 -4.70 22.99 12.25
CA GLY A 84 -5.03 24.21 11.53
C GLY A 84 -6.24 24.03 10.60
N LEU A 85 -6.28 22.91 9.85
CA LEU A 85 -7.38 22.60 8.94
C LEU A 85 -8.72 22.46 9.68
N VAL A 86 -8.71 21.84 10.86
CA VAL A 86 -9.92 21.59 11.65
C VAL A 86 -10.35 22.82 12.45
N MET A 87 -9.40 23.57 13.02
CA MET A 87 -9.69 24.81 13.77
C MET A 87 -10.17 25.95 12.87
N GLY A 88 -9.78 25.98 11.60
CA GLY A 88 -10.26 26.95 10.60
C GLY A 88 -11.67 26.68 10.08
N ALA A 89 -12.32 25.59 10.50
CA ALA A 89 -13.62 25.19 9.98
C ALA A 89 -14.76 26.11 10.47
N SER A 90 -15.59 26.59 9.55
CA SER A 90 -16.80 27.35 9.92
C SER A 90 -17.82 26.46 10.63
N ARG A 91 -18.59 27.02 11.58
CA ARG A 91 -19.54 26.28 12.44
C ARG A 91 -20.53 25.38 11.68
N ARG A 92 -20.87 25.75 10.44
CA ARG A 92 -21.76 24.97 9.55
C ARG A 92 -21.03 23.82 8.83
N MET A 93 -19.75 23.99 8.50
CA MET A 93 -18.96 23.03 7.72
C MET A 93 -18.10 22.08 8.56
N VAL A 94 -18.03 22.27 9.88
CA VAL A 94 -17.20 21.47 10.80
C VAL A 94 -17.33 19.97 10.60
N THR A 95 -18.54 19.44 10.41
CA THR A 95 -18.71 17.99 10.17
C THR A 95 -18.05 17.53 8.88
N LEU A 96 -18.23 18.28 7.78
CA LEU A 96 -17.61 17.99 6.49
C LEU A 96 -16.09 18.09 6.57
N VAL A 97 -15.58 19.13 7.21
CA VAL A 97 -14.14 19.37 7.35
C VAL A 97 -13.49 18.27 8.18
N VAL A 98 -14.12 17.81 9.26
CA VAL A 98 -13.63 16.71 10.09
C VAL A 98 -13.60 15.38 9.32
N VAL A 99 -14.65 15.05 8.57
CA VAL A 99 -14.68 13.83 7.76
C VAL A 99 -13.60 13.89 6.66
N PHE A 100 -13.49 15.03 5.98
CA PHE A 100 -12.51 15.24 4.92
C PHE A 100 -11.06 15.19 5.45
N ALA A 101 -10.81 15.82 6.60
CA ALA A 101 -9.53 15.71 7.31
C ALA A 101 -9.21 14.25 7.66
N GLY A 102 -10.23 13.47 8.04
CA GLY A 102 -10.11 12.04 8.32
C GLY A 102 -9.70 11.24 7.09
N ILE A 103 -10.33 11.50 5.94
CA ILE A 103 -9.99 10.83 4.67
C ILE A 103 -8.54 11.13 4.26
N ILE A 104 -8.13 12.40 4.32
CA ILE A 104 -6.75 12.82 3.96
C ILE A 104 -5.71 12.25 4.92
N SER A 105 -6.05 12.10 6.21
CA SER A 105 -5.10 11.63 7.23
C SER A 105 -4.50 10.25 6.92
N ASN A 106 -5.21 9.41 6.18
CA ASN A 106 -4.73 8.07 5.82
C ASN A 106 -3.50 8.09 4.91
N THR A 107 -3.35 9.11 4.05
CA THR A 107 -2.18 9.26 3.18
C THR A 107 -0.94 9.71 3.97
N ALA A 108 -1.15 10.35 5.12
CA ALA A 108 -0.10 11.11 5.80
C ALA A 108 0.54 10.34 6.97
N SER A 109 -0.22 9.68 7.84
CA SER A 109 0.30 8.85 8.96
C SER A 109 -0.84 8.30 9.86
N GLU A 110 -0.51 7.45 10.84
CA GLU A 110 -1.37 7.02 11.96
C GLU A 110 -1.93 8.18 12.81
N LEU A 111 -1.39 9.39 12.63
CA LEU A 111 -1.82 10.63 13.30
C LEU A 111 -3.32 10.95 13.17
N GLY A 112 -3.98 10.47 12.12
CA GLY A 112 -5.43 10.57 11.96
C GLY A 112 -6.21 9.99 13.13
N TYR A 113 -5.73 8.89 13.71
CA TYR A 113 -6.39 8.28 14.86
C TYR A 113 -6.03 8.97 16.18
N VAL A 114 -4.76 9.34 16.34
CA VAL A 114 -4.23 9.87 17.60
C VAL A 114 -4.65 11.32 17.84
N VAL A 115 -4.64 12.16 16.80
CA VAL A 115 -4.84 13.61 16.94
C VAL A 115 -6.24 14.04 16.51
N LEU A 116 -6.75 13.55 15.37
CA LEU A 116 -8.00 14.06 14.81
C LEU A 116 -9.23 13.69 15.65
N ILE A 117 -9.27 12.46 16.18
CA ILE A 117 -10.43 11.94 16.92
C ILE A 117 -10.68 12.76 18.22
N PRO A 118 -9.69 12.96 19.12
CA PRO A 118 -9.90 13.82 20.29
C PRO A 118 -10.17 15.27 19.92
N LEU A 119 -9.49 15.80 18.90
CA LEU A 119 -9.64 17.19 18.46
C LEU A 119 -11.05 17.47 17.93
N ALA A 120 -11.62 16.54 17.15
CA ALA A 120 -12.98 16.65 16.66
C ALA A 120 -14.02 16.63 17.78
N ALA A 121 -13.83 15.78 18.81
CA ALA A 121 -14.70 15.77 19.98
C ALA A 121 -14.67 17.12 20.73
N MET A 122 -13.46 17.66 20.96
CA MET A 122 -13.28 18.98 21.60
C MET A 122 -13.88 20.11 20.77
N LEU A 123 -13.72 20.10 19.45
CA LEU A 123 -14.28 21.11 18.56
C LEU A 123 -15.81 21.08 18.54
N PHE A 124 -16.42 19.89 18.52
CA PHE A 124 -17.87 19.78 18.60
C PHE A 124 -18.39 20.28 19.95
N HIS A 125 -17.69 19.95 21.04
CA HIS A 125 -18.00 20.45 22.37
C HIS A 125 -17.94 21.98 22.44
N SER A 126 -16.86 22.60 21.94
CA SER A 126 -16.68 24.07 21.98
C SER A 126 -17.71 24.82 21.14
N LEU A 127 -18.25 24.18 20.10
CA LEU A 127 -19.32 24.73 19.27
C LEU A 127 -20.72 24.50 19.83
N GLY A 128 -20.86 23.89 21.02
CA GLY A 128 -22.14 23.56 21.65
C GLY A 128 -22.87 22.38 21.02
N ARG A 129 -22.16 21.52 20.27
CA ARG A 129 -22.69 20.29 19.66
C ARG A 129 -22.27 19.07 20.49
N HIS A 130 -22.95 17.94 20.30
CA HIS A 130 -22.65 16.73 21.05
C HIS A 130 -21.25 16.18 20.71
N PRO A 131 -20.33 16.00 21.67
CA PRO A 131 -18.95 15.57 21.40
C PRO A 131 -18.86 14.21 20.71
N LEU A 132 -19.77 13.28 21.03
CA LEU A 132 -19.84 11.97 20.35
C LEU A 132 -20.09 12.09 18.84
N ALA A 133 -20.77 13.15 18.37
CA ALA A 133 -20.98 13.37 16.95
C ALA A 133 -19.67 13.75 16.24
N GLY A 134 -18.79 14.52 16.91
CA GLY A 134 -17.46 14.82 16.40
C GLY A 134 -16.56 13.59 16.38
N LEU A 135 -16.63 12.79 17.44
CA LEU A 135 -15.94 11.49 17.56
C LEU A 135 -16.34 10.53 16.44
N ALA A 136 -17.65 10.36 16.22
CA ALA A 136 -18.20 9.51 15.17
C ALA A 136 -17.84 10.03 13.76
N ALA A 137 -17.89 11.34 13.54
CA ALA A 137 -17.51 11.94 12.25
C ALA A 137 -16.03 11.74 11.92
N ALA A 138 -15.13 11.94 12.90
CA ALA A 138 -13.71 11.69 12.72
C ALA A 138 -13.43 10.20 12.47
N PHE A 139 -14.02 9.31 13.28
CA PHE A 139 -13.84 7.87 13.12
C PHE A 139 -14.32 7.38 11.74
N ALA A 140 -15.51 7.80 11.31
CA ALA A 140 -16.06 7.47 10.00
C ALA A 140 -15.16 7.99 8.85
N GLY A 141 -14.61 9.20 8.98
CA GLY A 141 -13.69 9.76 7.99
C GLY A 141 -12.39 8.97 7.85
N VAL A 142 -11.75 8.62 8.98
CA VAL A 142 -10.48 7.87 8.95
C VAL A 142 -10.69 6.43 8.48
N SER A 143 -11.76 5.75 8.92
CA SER A 143 -12.09 4.40 8.45
C SER A 143 -12.51 4.37 6.97
N GLY A 144 -13.26 5.38 6.49
CA GLY A 144 -13.61 5.51 5.08
C GLY A 144 -12.40 5.77 4.18
N GLY A 145 -11.42 6.53 4.68
CA GLY A 145 -10.15 6.78 3.97
C GLY A 145 -9.31 5.52 3.75
N ILE A 146 -9.36 4.56 4.67
CA ILE A 146 -8.65 3.27 4.51
C ILE A 146 -9.13 2.54 3.24
N VAL A 147 -10.44 2.50 2.98
CA VAL A 147 -10.99 1.85 1.79
C VAL A 147 -10.46 2.50 0.51
N GLN A 148 -10.35 3.83 0.48
CA GLN A 148 -9.78 4.57 -0.65
C GLN A 148 -8.32 4.17 -0.93
N THR A 149 -7.52 3.98 0.11
CA THR A 149 -6.11 3.60 -0.03
C THR A 149 -5.95 2.19 -0.57
N TYR A 150 -6.82 1.24 -0.17
CA TYR A 150 -6.83 -0.10 -0.78
C TYR A 150 -7.15 -0.07 -2.28
N TYR A 151 -8.12 0.75 -2.69
CA TYR A 151 -8.44 0.93 -4.10
C TYR A 151 -7.27 1.55 -4.89
N TRP A 152 -6.57 2.52 -4.30
CA TRP A 152 -5.41 3.14 -4.94
C TRP A 152 -4.23 2.17 -5.08
N VAL A 153 -3.98 1.31 -4.08
CA VAL A 153 -2.96 0.25 -4.17
C VAL A 153 -3.33 -0.76 -5.25
N LEU A 154 -4.59 -1.20 -5.30
CA LEU A 154 -5.07 -2.11 -6.35
C LEU A 154 -4.94 -1.49 -7.74
N LEU A 155 -5.29 -0.20 -7.91
CA LEU A 155 -5.12 0.54 -9.16
C LEU A 155 -3.65 0.70 -9.54
N THR A 156 -2.77 1.00 -8.59
CA THR A 156 -1.33 1.12 -8.84
C THR A 156 -0.72 -0.21 -9.24
N LEU A 157 -1.09 -1.30 -8.56
CA LEU A 157 -0.69 -2.65 -8.93
C LEU A 157 -1.26 -3.05 -10.30
N TYR A 158 -2.53 -2.73 -10.57
CA TYR A 158 -3.15 -2.95 -11.87
C TYR A 158 -2.42 -2.18 -12.97
N TYR A 159 -2.12 -0.90 -12.75
CA TYR A 159 -1.35 -0.09 -13.70
C TYR A 159 0.07 -0.61 -13.91
N GLN A 160 0.79 -1.01 -12.85
CA GLN A 160 2.13 -1.59 -13.00
C GLN A 160 2.12 -2.95 -13.72
N VAL A 161 1.10 -3.76 -13.50
CA VAL A 161 0.89 -5.02 -14.24
C VAL A 161 0.52 -4.74 -15.69
N SER A 162 -0.32 -3.74 -15.95
CA SER A 162 -0.80 -3.39 -17.29
C SER A 162 0.24 -2.61 -18.12
N LEU A 163 1.21 -1.95 -17.49
CA LEU A 163 2.30 -1.20 -18.13
C LEU A 163 3.58 -2.02 -18.30
N LYS A 164 3.64 -3.28 -17.82
CA LYS A 164 4.77 -4.16 -18.17
C LYS A 164 4.79 -4.32 -19.70
N PRO A 165 5.87 -3.93 -20.38
CA PRO A 165 5.95 -4.13 -21.83
C PRO A 165 5.82 -5.62 -22.12
N GLN A 166 4.85 -5.95 -22.99
CA GLN A 166 4.72 -7.30 -23.53
C GLN A 166 6.06 -7.65 -24.18
N PRO A 167 6.69 -8.79 -23.83
CA PRO A 167 7.91 -9.20 -24.50
C PRO A 167 7.62 -9.30 -26.00
N LYS A 168 8.36 -8.52 -26.80
CA LYS A 168 8.37 -8.68 -28.27
C LYS A 168 8.92 -10.04 -28.64
#